data_AF-A0AAF0AYF1-F1
#
_entry.id   AF-A0AAF0AYF1-F1
#
_cell.length_a   1.000
_cell.length_b   1.000
_cell.length_c   1.000
_cell.angle_alpha   90.00
_cell.angle_beta   90.00
_cell.angle_gamma   90.00
#
_symmetry.space_group_name_H-M   'P 1'
#
loop_
_entity.id
_entity.type
_entity.pdbx_description
1 polymer ?
#
loop_
_entity_poly.entity_id
_entity_poly.type
_entity_poly.pdbx_seq_one_letter_code
_entity_poly.pdbx_strand_id
1 'polypeptide(L)'
;MHLKSCFFLASLVSSLIPFTNAKLSIRGISENELHLYKPNAEGRWKCLGSDITINLEQINDDYCDCPDGSDEPGTSACSNGKFFCKNDGYISKYIPSNRVDDTKCDCCDGSDESLVKCENTCKEEAENYKRSLEKHNQLVSDGLKIRDDWVAQSAELKKEAKKKYDSVTWKITELEKTKQNLENTVKALKESADSDSRSILSNDLEEIKVDLYDLLDERNEYNERLNALENLLDEITLQYETDNFEATLKEAIDSWEDIRSQNVKKKVASEKIHNDLKSSIAHLARIAKEEATYFGFFKKIEKDLTDVYWNVKRSLIDFGILSPSIPATSLKNTGGFYLENVQSDLDEAEVELEELQKEQTALLEELQEHHNGWDNLYRFLKGMTTERKVGDYIYKVVFFGNVLQNSVDLGNFVEQNGNTLKYSNGQSCWNGPDRSARVFVECGIENEIVSVLEAQKCEYSIKMKSPAACSASQFQTSLLKNGNDDPDEL
;
A
#
# COMPACT_ATOMS: atom_id res chain seq x y z
N MET A 1 -115.02 -7.09 -69.40
CA MET A 1 -115.36 -8.51 -69.21
C MET A 1 -114.28 -9.14 -68.36
N HIS A 2 -114.64 -9.72 -67.19
CA HIS A 2 -113.94 -10.73 -66.37
C HIS A 2 -112.48 -10.47 -65.94
N LEU A 3 -111.98 -10.85 -64.76
CA LEU A 3 -112.47 -11.30 -63.45
C LEU A 3 -111.24 -11.22 -62.50
N LYS A 4 -111.51 -11.11 -61.19
CA LYS A 4 -110.64 -11.12 -60.00
C LYS A 4 -109.37 -12.02 -60.06
N SER A 5 -108.28 -11.62 -59.38
CA SER A 5 -107.82 -12.25 -58.12
C SER A 5 -106.56 -11.58 -57.52
N CYS A 6 -106.56 -11.40 -56.20
CA CYS A 6 -105.44 -10.93 -55.38
C CYS A 6 -104.40 -12.03 -55.14
N PHE A 7 -103.11 -11.68 -55.05
CA PHE A 7 -102.15 -12.35 -54.15
C PHE A 7 -101.06 -11.36 -53.69
N PHE A 8 -100.70 -11.51 -52.42
CA PHE A 8 -99.87 -10.64 -51.57
C PHE A 8 -98.35 -10.93 -51.69
N LEU A 9 -97.55 -9.88 -51.44
CA LEU A 9 -96.19 -9.80 -50.84
C LEU A 9 -95.03 -10.71 -51.34
N ALA A 10 -93.92 -10.06 -51.73
CA ALA A 10 -92.67 -10.04 -50.93
C ALA A 10 -91.58 -9.21 -51.63
N SER A 11 -91.12 -8.13 -50.98
CA SER A 11 -89.99 -7.31 -51.41
C SER A 11 -88.70 -7.90 -50.81
N LEU A 12 -87.82 -8.43 -51.67
CA LEU A 12 -86.49 -8.90 -51.32
C LEU A 12 -85.54 -7.68 -51.17
N VAL A 13 -85.33 -7.23 -49.95
CA VAL A 13 -84.18 -6.40 -49.58
C VAL A 13 -83.15 -7.32 -48.94
N SER A 14 -82.11 -7.67 -49.69
CA SER A 14 -80.96 -8.40 -49.18
C SER A 14 -80.09 -7.43 -48.41
N SER A 15 -80.25 -7.42 -47.08
CA SER A 15 -79.43 -6.67 -46.14
C SER A 15 -78.11 -7.42 -45.94
N LEU A 16 -77.01 -6.90 -46.49
CA LEU A 16 -75.66 -7.25 -46.08
C LEU A 16 -75.48 -6.75 -44.63
N ILE A 17 -75.42 -7.67 -43.68
CA ILE A 17 -75.01 -7.38 -42.30
C ILE A 17 -73.48 -7.33 -42.31
N PRO A 18 -72.83 -6.20 -41.97
CA PRO A 18 -71.40 -6.19 -41.74
C PRO A 18 -71.10 -7.02 -40.48
N PHE A 19 -70.36 -8.12 -40.62
CA PHE A 19 -69.73 -8.80 -39.50
C PHE A 19 -68.68 -7.86 -38.90
N THR A 20 -69.05 -7.16 -37.84
CA THR A 20 -68.09 -6.53 -36.94
C THR A 20 -67.36 -7.65 -36.21
N ASN A 21 -66.06 -7.86 -36.51
CA ASN A 21 -65.18 -8.69 -35.70
C ASN A 21 -65.14 -8.11 -34.29
N ALA A 22 -65.91 -8.68 -33.35
CA ALA A 22 -65.81 -8.35 -31.94
C ALA A 22 -64.42 -8.78 -31.46
N LYS A 23 -63.61 -7.83 -30.98
CA LYS A 23 -62.30 -8.10 -30.40
C LYS A 23 -62.51 -8.89 -29.11
N LEU A 24 -62.18 -10.18 -29.12
CA LEU A 24 -62.25 -11.05 -27.93
C LEU A 24 -61.32 -10.49 -26.86
N SER A 25 -61.88 -10.01 -25.75
CA SER A 25 -61.15 -9.42 -24.62
C SER A 25 -61.49 -10.25 -23.39
N ILE A 26 -60.53 -11.04 -22.91
CA ILE A 26 -60.70 -11.88 -21.73
C ILE A 26 -60.01 -11.18 -20.55
N ARG A 27 -60.70 -11.09 -19.40
CA ARG A 27 -60.19 -10.46 -18.18
C ARG A 27 -58.95 -11.23 -17.68
N GLY A 28 -57.93 -10.49 -17.26
CA GLY A 28 -56.72 -11.04 -16.63
C GLY A 28 -55.65 -11.59 -17.58
N ILE A 29 -55.77 -11.37 -18.90
CA ILE A 29 -54.80 -11.81 -19.90
C ILE A 29 -54.12 -10.61 -20.58
N SER A 30 -52.82 -10.75 -20.88
CA SER A 30 -52.09 -9.73 -21.64
C SER A 30 -52.46 -9.73 -23.13
N GLU A 31 -52.36 -8.57 -23.79
CA GLU A 31 -52.69 -8.47 -25.23
C GLU A 31 -51.88 -9.44 -26.11
N ASN A 32 -50.68 -9.79 -25.67
CA ASN A 32 -49.79 -10.74 -26.35
C ASN A 32 -50.26 -12.19 -26.20
N GLU A 33 -51.02 -12.52 -25.16
CA GLU A 33 -51.47 -13.88 -24.84
C GLU A 33 -52.90 -14.17 -25.33
N LEU A 34 -53.66 -13.13 -25.73
CA LEU A 34 -55.04 -13.26 -26.23
C LEU A 34 -55.19 -14.25 -27.41
N HIS A 35 -54.13 -14.45 -28.20
CA HIS A 35 -54.17 -15.40 -29.32
C HIS A 35 -54.22 -16.86 -28.87
N LEU A 36 -53.75 -17.18 -27.67
CA LEU A 36 -53.75 -18.53 -27.09
C LEU A 36 -55.15 -18.96 -26.64
N TYR A 37 -56.05 -17.99 -26.45
CA TYR A 37 -57.40 -18.19 -25.95
C TYR A 37 -58.47 -18.20 -27.06
N LYS A 38 -58.06 -18.40 -28.32
CA LYS A 38 -58.99 -18.51 -29.44
C LYS A 38 -59.63 -19.91 -29.44
N PRO A 39 -60.97 -20.02 -29.47
CA PRO A 39 -61.64 -21.31 -29.52
C PRO A 39 -61.48 -21.97 -30.90
N ASN A 40 -61.62 -23.30 -30.92
CA ASN A 40 -61.72 -24.07 -32.16
C ASN A 40 -63.08 -23.84 -32.85
N ALA A 41 -63.24 -24.32 -34.08
CA ALA A 41 -64.47 -24.16 -34.88
C ALA A 41 -65.76 -24.69 -34.21
N GLU A 42 -65.63 -25.53 -33.19
CA GLU A 42 -66.72 -26.10 -32.39
C GLU A 42 -67.01 -25.32 -31.09
N GLY A 43 -66.33 -24.19 -30.83
CA GLY A 43 -66.50 -23.39 -29.61
C GLY A 43 -65.75 -23.92 -28.37
N ARG A 44 -64.91 -24.95 -28.54
CA ARG A 44 -64.10 -25.54 -27.47
C ARG A 44 -62.69 -24.97 -27.42
N TRP A 45 -62.14 -24.85 -26.22
CA TRP A 45 -60.78 -24.37 -25.96
C TRP A 45 -59.97 -25.40 -25.16
N LYS A 46 -58.67 -25.49 -25.42
CA LYS A 46 -57.77 -26.44 -24.78
C LYS A 46 -56.92 -25.73 -23.73
N CYS A 47 -56.86 -26.25 -22.51
CA CYS A 47 -56.00 -25.74 -21.44
C CYS A 47 -54.54 -25.61 -21.92
N LEU A 48 -53.81 -24.59 -21.46
CA LEU A 48 -52.46 -24.31 -21.95
C LEU A 48 -51.42 -25.35 -21.49
N GLY A 49 -51.57 -25.86 -20.27
CA GLY A 49 -50.66 -26.81 -19.64
C GLY A 49 -51.14 -28.26 -19.61
N SER A 50 -52.32 -28.56 -20.18
CA SER A 50 -52.88 -29.92 -20.14
C SER A 50 -53.65 -30.28 -21.42
N ASP A 51 -53.96 -31.56 -21.59
CA ASP A 51 -54.74 -32.05 -22.73
C ASP A 51 -56.27 -31.91 -22.53
N ILE A 52 -56.71 -31.28 -21.45
CA ILE A 52 -58.12 -31.06 -21.13
C ILE A 52 -58.68 -29.99 -22.08
N THR A 53 -59.87 -30.26 -22.60
CA THR A 53 -60.60 -29.35 -23.50
C THR A 53 -61.93 -29.00 -22.86
N ILE A 54 -62.14 -27.71 -22.63
CA ILE A 54 -63.34 -27.12 -22.00
C ILE A 54 -64.10 -26.25 -23.00
N ASN A 55 -65.32 -25.86 -22.65
CA ASN A 55 -66.06 -24.88 -23.43
C ASN A 55 -65.57 -23.46 -23.14
N LEU A 56 -65.75 -22.53 -24.07
CA LEU A 56 -65.30 -21.14 -23.88
C LEU A 56 -66.01 -20.46 -22.70
N GLU A 57 -67.24 -20.87 -22.38
CA GLU A 57 -68.00 -20.33 -21.25
C GLU A 57 -67.44 -20.72 -19.87
N GLN A 58 -66.57 -21.74 -19.82
CA GLN A 58 -65.90 -22.19 -18.59
C GLN A 58 -64.60 -21.42 -18.32
N ILE A 59 -64.29 -20.40 -19.13
CA ILE A 59 -63.14 -19.52 -18.87
C ILE A 59 -63.64 -18.36 -18.01
N ASN A 60 -62.99 -18.15 -16.86
CA ASN A 60 -63.41 -17.16 -15.86
C ASN A 60 -64.80 -17.44 -15.27
N ASP A 61 -65.14 -18.71 -15.00
CA ASP A 61 -66.44 -19.12 -14.44
C ASP A 61 -66.42 -19.36 -12.92
N ASP A 62 -65.30 -19.03 -12.28
CA ASP A 62 -65.03 -19.20 -10.84
C ASP A 62 -64.92 -20.68 -10.44
N TYR A 63 -64.55 -21.55 -11.39
CA TYR A 63 -64.30 -22.96 -11.16
C TYR A 63 -63.01 -23.43 -11.84
N CYS A 64 -62.12 -24.04 -11.06
CA CYS A 64 -60.83 -24.52 -11.57
C CYS A 64 -60.97 -25.88 -12.28
N ASP A 65 -61.23 -25.86 -13.58
CA ASP A 65 -61.28 -26.98 -14.51
C ASP A 65 -59.90 -27.41 -15.02
N CYS A 66 -58.98 -26.47 -15.23
CA CYS A 66 -57.62 -26.76 -15.70
C CYS A 66 -56.63 -26.88 -14.52
N PRO A 67 -55.80 -27.95 -14.45
CA PRO A 67 -54.85 -28.14 -13.36
C PRO A 67 -53.73 -27.09 -13.34
N ASP A 68 -53.47 -26.45 -14.48
CA ASP A 68 -52.53 -25.33 -14.64
C ASP A 68 -53.15 -23.96 -14.34
N GLY A 69 -54.48 -23.89 -14.15
CA GLY A 69 -55.23 -22.67 -13.86
C GLY A 69 -55.30 -21.66 -15.00
N SER A 70 -55.14 -22.12 -16.25
CA SER A 70 -55.19 -21.28 -17.44
C SER A 70 -56.61 -20.90 -17.84
N ASP A 71 -57.61 -21.61 -17.36
CA ASP A 71 -59.05 -21.35 -17.45
C ASP A 71 -59.52 -20.18 -16.56
N GLU A 72 -58.82 -19.89 -15.47
CA GLU A 72 -59.20 -18.85 -14.50
C GLU A 72 -58.19 -17.69 -14.41
N PRO A 73 -57.81 -17.03 -15.53
CA PRO A 73 -56.90 -15.90 -15.49
C PRO A 73 -57.52 -14.62 -14.88
N GLY A 74 -58.84 -14.56 -14.78
CA GLY A 74 -59.65 -13.40 -14.40
C GLY A 74 -60.41 -13.56 -13.08
N THR A 75 -60.25 -14.68 -12.37
CA THR A 75 -60.87 -14.96 -11.05
C THR A 75 -59.83 -15.53 -10.07
N SER A 76 -60.26 -15.82 -8.84
CA SER A 76 -59.42 -16.39 -7.77
C SER A 76 -59.55 -17.92 -7.60
N ALA A 77 -60.32 -18.60 -8.46
CA ALA A 77 -60.70 -20.00 -8.28
C ALA A 77 -59.52 -21.00 -8.33
N CYS A 78 -58.50 -20.72 -9.14
CA CYS A 78 -57.29 -21.56 -9.22
C CYS A 78 -56.16 -21.02 -8.36
N SER A 79 -55.62 -21.84 -7.44
CA SER A 79 -54.54 -21.45 -6.52
C SER A 79 -53.19 -21.14 -7.19
N ASN A 80 -52.95 -21.69 -8.40
CA ASN A 80 -51.75 -21.43 -9.21
C ASN A 80 -51.97 -20.36 -10.29
N GLY A 81 -53.17 -19.77 -10.34
CA GLY A 81 -53.54 -18.77 -11.34
C GLY A 81 -52.77 -17.45 -11.19
N LYS A 82 -52.66 -16.72 -12.30
CA LYS A 82 -52.05 -15.39 -12.35
C LYS A 82 -52.96 -14.47 -13.15
N PHE A 83 -53.14 -13.26 -12.64
CA PHE A 83 -53.93 -12.23 -13.25
C PHE A 83 -53.04 -11.12 -13.80
N PHE A 84 -53.25 -10.72 -15.04
CA PHE A 84 -52.53 -9.62 -15.68
C PHE A 84 -53.24 -8.28 -15.46
N CYS A 85 -52.63 -7.39 -14.68
CA CYS A 85 -53.01 -5.98 -14.62
C CYS A 85 -52.42 -5.26 -15.84
N LYS A 86 -53.27 -4.67 -16.69
CA LYS A 86 -52.82 -3.89 -17.83
C LYS A 86 -52.16 -2.58 -17.37
N ASN A 87 -52.73 -1.94 -16.35
CA ASN A 87 -52.24 -0.69 -15.75
C ASN A 87 -51.98 0.38 -16.82
N ASP A 88 -53.00 0.74 -17.61
CA ASP A 88 -52.83 1.70 -18.70
C ASP A 88 -52.19 3.03 -18.22
N GLY A 89 -51.05 3.39 -18.80
CA GLY A 89 -50.25 4.55 -18.40
C GLY A 89 -49.20 4.29 -17.30
N TYR A 90 -49.14 3.07 -16.76
CA TYR A 90 -48.15 2.59 -15.80
C TYR A 90 -47.57 1.21 -16.22
N ILE A 91 -46.72 0.62 -15.38
CA ILE A 91 -46.07 -0.67 -15.65
C ILE A 91 -47.10 -1.80 -15.45
N SER A 92 -47.38 -2.55 -16.53
CA SER A 92 -48.21 -3.75 -16.46
C SER A 92 -47.56 -4.82 -15.58
N LYS A 93 -48.35 -5.51 -14.75
CA LYS A 93 -47.83 -6.49 -13.78
C LYS A 93 -48.74 -7.69 -13.65
N TYR A 94 -48.17 -8.84 -13.28
CA TYR A 94 -48.95 -10.00 -12.89
C TYR A 94 -49.14 -10.03 -11.37
N ILE A 95 -50.35 -10.30 -10.91
CA ILE A 95 -50.68 -10.57 -9.52
C ILE A 95 -51.12 -12.05 -9.37
N PRO A 96 -50.91 -12.66 -8.20
CA PRO A 96 -51.46 -13.99 -7.93
C PRO A 96 -53.00 -13.96 -7.91
N SER A 97 -53.65 -15.06 -8.33
CA SER A 97 -55.11 -15.20 -8.39
C SER A 97 -55.83 -14.93 -7.07
N ASN A 98 -55.19 -15.24 -5.92
CA ASN A 98 -55.76 -15.00 -4.59
C ASN A 98 -55.93 -13.52 -4.21
N ARG A 99 -55.48 -12.60 -5.07
CA ARG A 99 -55.66 -11.14 -4.95
C ARG A 99 -56.65 -10.58 -5.96
N VAL A 100 -57.35 -11.44 -6.68
CA VAL A 100 -58.41 -11.05 -7.62
C VAL A 100 -59.73 -11.12 -6.87
N ASP A 101 -60.49 -10.02 -6.90
CA ASP A 101 -61.77 -9.89 -6.21
C ASP A 101 -61.67 -10.14 -4.68
N ASP A 102 -60.54 -9.77 -4.06
CA ASP A 102 -60.25 -9.93 -2.63
C ASP A 102 -60.65 -8.69 -1.79
N THR A 103 -61.34 -7.72 -2.40
CA THR A 103 -61.77 -6.43 -1.86
C THR A 103 -60.66 -5.40 -1.66
N LYS A 104 -59.44 -5.67 -2.13
CA LYS A 104 -58.29 -4.77 -2.05
C LYS A 104 -57.74 -4.49 -3.44
N CYS A 105 -57.74 -3.21 -3.82
CA CYS A 105 -57.16 -2.76 -5.08
C CYS A 105 -55.64 -2.97 -5.10
N ASP A 106 -55.19 -4.00 -5.81
CA ASP A 106 -53.80 -4.34 -6.07
C ASP A 106 -53.36 -3.91 -7.48
N CYS A 107 -54.23 -3.87 -8.49
CA CYS A 107 -53.94 -3.20 -9.76
C CYS A 107 -54.20 -1.68 -9.64
N CYS A 108 -53.33 -0.86 -10.23
CA CYS A 108 -53.53 0.60 -10.16
C CYS A 108 -54.71 1.08 -11.01
N ASP A 109 -55.12 0.28 -12.00
CA ASP A 109 -56.28 0.56 -12.84
C ASP A 109 -57.58 -0.01 -12.24
N GLY A 110 -57.48 -0.77 -11.14
CA GLY A 110 -58.61 -1.43 -10.50
C GLY A 110 -59.18 -2.63 -11.27
N SER A 111 -58.46 -3.17 -12.26
CA SER A 111 -58.97 -4.27 -13.10
C SER A 111 -59.16 -5.61 -12.35
N ASP A 112 -58.50 -5.74 -11.21
CA ASP A 112 -58.56 -6.87 -10.28
C ASP A 112 -59.85 -6.96 -9.47
N GLU A 113 -60.56 -5.85 -9.28
CA GLU A 113 -61.78 -5.80 -8.48
C GLU A 113 -63.03 -5.55 -9.35
N SER A 114 -63.90 -6.54 -9.42
CA SER A 114 -65.20 -6.48 -10.09
C SER A 114 -66.33 -6.10 -9.13
N LEU A 115 -66.16 -6.44 -7.84
CA LEU A 115 -67.15 -6.20 -6.78
C LEU A 115 -67.00 -4.81 -6.15
N VAL A 116 -65.78 -4.27 -6.11
CA VAL A 116 -65.46 -2.96 -5.55
C VAL A 116 -64.97 -2.02 -6.64
N LYS A 117 -65.45 -0.77 -6.64
CA LYS A 117 -64.97 0.24 -7.58
C LYS A 117 -63.70 0.89 -7.06
N CYS A 118 -62.56 0.47 -7.58
CA CYS A 118 -61.25 1.07 -7.32
C CYS A 118 -61.09 2.42 -8.04
N GLU A 119 -60.38 3.36 -7.41
CA GLU A 119 -59.92 4.59 -8.06
C GLU A 119 -58.65 4.30 -8.87
N ASN A 120 -58.52 4.89 -10.05
CA ASN A 120 -57.35 4.67 -10.89
C ASN A 120 -56.17 5.53 -10.42
N THR A 121 -55.18 4.90 -9.78
CA THR A 121 -53.95 5.53 -9.27
C THR A 121 -52.78 5.45 -10.26
N CYS A 122 -52.95 4.82 -11.43
CA CYS A 122 -51.85 4.56 -12.37
C CYS A 122 -51.09 5.81 -12.79
N LYS A 123 -51.79 6.93 -12.98
CA LYS A 123 -51.15 8.21 -13.34
C LYS A 123 -50.23 8.71 -12.22
N GLU A 124 -50.69 8.67 -10.98
CA GLU A 124 -49.90 9.11 -9.82
C GLU A 124 -48.69 8.18 -9.60
N GLU A 125 -48.90 6.87 -9.70
CA GLU A 125 -47.82 5.88 -9.60
C GLU A 125 -46.78 6.05 -10.72
N ALA A 126 -47.22 6.34 -11.95
CA ALA A 126 -46.33 6.62 -13.07
C ALA A 126 -45.51 7.92 -12.86
N GLU A 127 -46.14 8.99 -12.37
CA GLU A 127 -45.43 10.24 -12.03
C GLU A 127 -44.42 10.03 -10.90
N ASN A 128 -44.78 9.27 -9.86
CA ASN A 128 -43.89 8.92 -8.76
C ASN A 128 -42.73 8.03 -9.21
N TYR A 129 -42.98 7.07 -10.12
CA TYR A 129 -41.94 6.26 -10.75
C TYR A 129 -40.98 7.11 -11.58
N LYS A 130 -41.50 7.99 -12.45
CA LYS A 130 -40.68 8.92 -13.24
C LYS A 130 -39.81 9.80 -12.36
N ARG A 131 -40.39 10.39 -11.30
CA ARG A 131 -39.64 11.21 -10.34
C ARG A 131 -38.53 10.42 -9.64
N SER A 132 -38.80 9.17 -9.26
CA SER A 132 -37.82 8.30 -8.61
C SER A 132 -36.70 7.89 -9.57
N LEU A 133 -37.06 7.60 -10.83
CA LEU A 133 -36.12 7.27 -11.91
C LEU A 133 -35.22 8.45 -12.25
N GLU A 134 -35.80 9.64 -12.43
CA GLU A 134 -35.06 10.89 -12.67
C GLU A 134 -34.10 11.18 -11.52
N LYS A 135 -34.57 11.06 -10.26
CA LYS A 135 -33.74 11.26 -9.08
C LYS A 135 -32.57 10.26 -9.02
N HIS A 136 -32.81 8.99 -9.35
CA HIS A 136 -31.76 7.97 -9.41
C HIS A 136 -30.74 8.29 -10.51
N ASN A 137 -31.20 8.58 -11.73
CA ASN A 137 -30.33 8.91 -12.86
C ASN A 137 -29.56 10.22 -12.64
N GLN A 138 -30.15 11.22 -11.99
CA GLN A 138 -29.46 12.43 -11.55
C GLN A 138 -28.35 12.11 -10.54
N LEU A 139 -28.65 11.29 -9.52
CA LEU A 139 -27.65 10.86 -8.53
C LEU A 139 -26.48 10.14 -9.20
N VAL A 140 -26.75 9.23 -10.15
CA VAL A 140 -25.71 8.54 -10.93
C VAL A 140 -24.91 9.52 -11.77
N SER A 141 -25.56 10.47 -12.44
CA SER A 141 -24.88 11.50 -13.25
C SER A 141 -23.97 12.40 -12.41
N ASP A 142 -24.45 12.86 -11.25
CA ASP A 142 -23.66 13.73 -10.38
C ASP A 142 -22.52 12.96 -9.70
N GLY A 143 -22.76 11.70 -9.29
CA GLY A 143 -21.70 10.81 -8.80
C GLY A 143 -20.64 10.51 -9.85
N LEU A 144 -21.02 10.36 -11.12
CA LEU A 144 -20.07 10.17 -12.23
C LEU A 144 -19.19 11.40 -12.47
N LYS A 145 -19.73 12.63 -12.40
CA LYS A 145 -18.92 13.85 -12.53
C LYS A 145 -17.83 13.91 -11.46
N ILE A 146 -18.20 13.65 -10.21
CA ILE A 146 -17.24 13.62 -9.08
C ILE A 146 -16.22 12.50 -9.27
N ARG A 147 -16.66 11.33 -9.73
CA ARG A 147 -15.77 10.20 -10.03
C ARG A 147 -14.76 10.56 -11.12
N ASP A 148 -15.18 11.26 -12.17
CA ASP A 148 -14.29 11.70 -13.26
C ASP A 148 -13.25 12.70 -12.75
N ASP A 149 -13.62 13.61 -11.85
CA ASP A 149 -12.69 14.51 -11.16
C ASP A 149 -11.66 13.73 -10.30
N TRP A 150 -12.10 12.66 -9.62
CA TRP A 150 -11.21 11.80 -8.83
C TRP A 150 -10.26 10.98 -9.72
N VAL A 151 -10.75 10.50 -10.87
CA VAL A 151 -9.91 9.85 -11.88
C VAL A 151 -8.85 10.81 -12.41
N ALA A 152 -9.21 12.07 -12.66
CA ALA A 152 -8.27 13.09 -13.13
C ALA A 152 -7.17 13.37 -12.07
N GLN A 153 -7.54 13.51 -10.79
CA GLN A 153 -6.60 13.70 -9.69
C GLN A 153 -5.68 12.48 -9.50
N SER A 154 -6.24 11.27 -9.52
CA SER A 154 -5.49 10.02 -9.45
C SER A 154 -4.49 9.87 -10.61
N ALA A 155 -4.87 10.30 -11.82
CA ALA A 155 -3.98 10.31 -12.98
C ALA A 155 -2.81 11.29 -12.80
N GLU A 156 -3.01 12.44 -12.16
CA GLU A 156 -1.91 13.37 -11.85
C GLU A 156 -0.96 12.78 -10.79
N LEU A 157 -1.49 12.18 -9.72
CA LEU A 157 -0.68 11.46 -8.73
C LEU A 157 0.16 10.34 -9.37
N LYS A 158 -0.41 9.63 -10.36
CA LYS A 158 0.33 8.61 -11.13
C LYS A 158 1.49 9.23 -11.92
N LYS A 159 1.30 10.41 -12.53
CA LYS A 159 2.39 11.12 -13.23
C LYS A 159 3.47 11.59 -12.27
N GLU A 160 3.11 12.09 -11.10
CA GLU A 160 4.05 12.50 -10.06
C GLU A 160 4.88 11.31 -9.54
N ALA A 161 4.23 10.19 -9.23
CA ALA A 161 4.90 8.96 -8.84
C ALA A 161 5.85 8.46 -9.94
N LYS A 162 5.42 8.53 -11.21
CA LYS A 162 6.28 8.18 -12.35
C LYS A 162 7.49 9.12 -12.48
N LYS A 163 7.32 10.43 -12.31
CA LYS A 163 8.45 11.38 -12.31
C LYS A 163 9.46 11.06 -11.20
N LYS A 164 8.98 10.70 -10.00
CA LYS A 164 9.86 10.24 -8.90
C LYS A 164 10.59 8.96 -9.28
N TYR A 165 9.89 7.98 -9.83
CA TYR A 165 10.48 6.73 -10.30
C TYR A 165 11.58 6.98 -11.36
N ASP A 166 11.31 7.81 -12.36
CA ASP A 166 12.27 8.16 -13.40
C ASP A 166 13.49 8.89 -12.80
N SER A 167 13.28 9.79 -11.82
CA SER A 167 14.35 10.49 -11.11
C SER A 167 15.22 9.55 -10.26
N VAL A 168 14.61 8.61 -9.53
CA VAL A 168 15.34 7.61 -8.73
C VAL A 168 16.12 6.68 -9.64
N THR A 169 15.52 6.25 -10.74
CA THR A 169 16.18 5.41 -11.76
C THR A 169 17.39 6.12 -12.36
N TRP A 170 17.29 7.41 -12.68
CA TRP A 170 18.42 8.23 -13.10
C TRP A 170 19.56 8.21 -12.05
N LYS A 171 19.24 8.47 -10.77
CA LYS A 171 20.23 8.49 -9.68
C LYS A 171 20.93 7.15 -9.53
N ILE A 172 20.19 6.04 -9.59
CA ILE A 172 20.77 4.69 -9.56
C ILE A 172 21.77 4.51 -10.70
N THR A 173 21.42 4.89 -11.94
CA THR A 173 22.36 4.75 -13.06
C THR A 173 23.59 5.65 -12.97
N GLU A 174 23.48 6.78 -12.28
CA GLU A 174 24.62 7.67 -12.00
C GLU A 174 25.53 7.08 -10.93
N LEU A 175 24.95 6.62 -9.81
CA LEU A 175 25.66 5.95 -8.71
C LEU A 175 26.31 4.63 -9.14
N GLU A 176 25.68 3.86 -10.03
CA GLU A 176 26.30 2.66 -10.60
C GLU A 176 27.58 2.98 -11.38
N LYS A 177 27.62 4.12 -12.09
CA LYS A 177 28.83 4.57 -12.79
C LYS A 177 29.90 5.05 -11.83
N THR A 178 29.53 5.80 -10.77
CA THR A 178 30.50 6.25 -9.76
C THR A 178 31.08 5.05 -9.01
N LYS A 179 30.25 4.07 -8.64
CA LYS A 179 30.69 2.80 -8.06
C LYS A 179 31.71 2.08 -8.95
N GLN A 180 31.42 1.89 -10.24
CA GLN A 180 32.38 1.24 -11.16
C GLN A 180 33.70 2.01 -11.26
N ASN A 181 33.65 3.35 -11.27
CA ASN A 181 34.86 4.16 -11.28
C ASN A 181 35.67 3.98 -9.99
N LEU A 182 35.01 4.00 -8.82
CA LEU A 182 35.64 3.77 -7.53
C LEU A 182 36.26 2.37 -7.44
N GLU A 183 35.54 1.31 -7.85
CA GLU A 183 36.06 -0.06 -7.91
C GLU A 183 37.33 -0.16 -8.78
N ASN A 184 37.33 0.49 -9.95
CA ASN A 184 38.50 0.54 -10.82
C ASN A 184 39.68 1.27 -10.16
N THR A 185 39.42 2.37 -9.42
CA THR A 185 40.48 3.08 -8.68
C THR A 185 41.03 2.24 -7.53
N VAL A 186 40.19 1.53 -6.78
CA VAL A 186 40.61 0.62 -5.72
C VAL A 186 41.48 -0.50 -6.29
N LYS A 187 41.08 -1.07 -7.43
CA LYS A 187 41.85 -2.12 -8.11
C LYS A 187 43.21 -1.61 -8.57
N ALA A 188 43.25 -0.43 -9.20
CA ALA A 188 44.50 0.19 -9.64
C ALA A 188 45.46 0.49 -8.46
N LEU A 189 44.92 0.99 -7.33
CA LEU A 189 45.72 1.24 -6.13
C LEU A 189 46.27 -0.06 -5.52
N LYS A 190 45.47 -1.13 -5.49
CA LYS A 190 45.91 -2.46 -5.02
C LYS A 190 47.02 -3.04 -5.89
N GLU A 191 46.90 -2.93 -7.22
CA GLU A 191 47.92 -3.42 -8.16
C GLU A 191 49.23 -2.61 -8.08
N SER A 192 49.16 -1.31 -7.76
CA SER A 192 50.35 -0.48 -7.55
C SER A 192 51.10 -0.76 -6.23
N ALA A 193 50.41 -1.32 -5.22
CA ALA A 193 51.00 -1.60 -3.90
C ALA A 193 51.92 -2.85 -3.89
N ASP A 194 51.77 -3.77 -4.85
CA ASP A 194 52.46 -5.06 -4.89
C ASP A 194 53.93 -4.97 -5.33
N SER A 195 54.37 -3.87 -5.99
CA SER A 195 55.77 -3.72 -6.44
C SER A 195 56.66 -2.82 -5.55
N ASP A 196 56.08 -1.95 -4.72
CA ASP A 196 56.83 -0.90 -3.99
C ASP A 196 56.91 -1.11 -2.47
N SER A 197 56.26 -2.13 -1.91
CA SER A 197 56.21 -2.33 -0.44
C SER A 197 57.59 -2.64 0.20
N ARG A 198 58.57 -3.15 -0.56
CA ARG A 198 59.95 -3.40 -0.06
C ARG A 198 60.84 -2.16 -0.06
N SER A 199 60.61 -1.20 -0.97
CA SER A 199 61.41 0.02 -1.10
C SER A 199 61.02 1.03 -0.02
N ILE A 200 59.72 1.14 0.26
CA ILE A 200 59.16 2.03 1.29
C ILE A 200 59.62 1.60 2.68
N LEU A 201 59.57 0.30 3.00
CA LEU A 201 60.00 -0.21 4.31
C LEU A 201 61.51 0.01 4.58
N SER A 202 62.34 -0.01 3.54
CA SER A 202 63.77 0.25 3.68
C SER A 202 64.08 1.72 3.92
N ASN A 203 63.27 2.63 3.39
CA ASN A 203 63.44 4.07 3.59
C ASN A 203 62.95 4.50 4.97
N ASP A 204 61.79 4.00 5.41
CA ASP A 204 61.24 4.27 6.74
C ASP A 204 62.20 3.80 7.85
N LEU A 205 62.83 2.63 7.67
CA LEU A 205 63.79 2.08 8.63
C LEU A 205 65.07 2.94 8.75
N GLU A 206 65.49 3.57 7.65
CA GLU A 206 66.68 4.42 7.64
C GLU A 206 66.38 5.81 8.23
N GLU A 207 65.16 6.33 8.03
CA GLU A 207 64.71 7.59 8.64
C GLU A 207 64.59 7.46 10.18
N ILE A 208 64.02 6.36 10.68
CA ILE A 208 63.93 6.08 12.12
C ILE A 208 65.32 5.95 12.76
N LYS A 209 66.29 5.39 12.03
CA LYS A 209 67.66 5.26 12.50
C LYS A 209 68.31 6.64 12.67
N VAL A 210 68.05 7.58 11.75
CA VAL A 210 68.55 8.96 11.85
C VAL A 210 67.92 9.68 13.05
N ASP A 211 66.60 9.63 13.20
CA ASP A 211 65.89 10.27 14.33
C ASP A 211 66.35 9.73 15.69
N LEU A 212 66.69 8.43 15.78
CA LEU A 212 67.25 7.82 16.99
C LEU A 212 68.65 8.32 17.34
N TYR A 213 69.50 8.58 16.34
CA TYR A 213 70.83 9.14 16.56
C TYR A 213 70.76 10.60 17.02
N ASP A 214 69.92 11.42 16.38
CA ASP A 214 69.75 12.82 16.74
C ASP A 214 69.26 12.98 18.19
N LEU A 215 68.32 12.14 18.63
CA LEU A 215 67.82 12.16 20.01
C LEU A 215 68.82 11.61 21.03
N LEU A 216 69.71 10.70 20.61
CA LEU A 216 70.82 10.26 21.45
C LEU A 216 71.81 11.41 21.67
N ASP A 217 72.09 12.18 20.60
CA ASP A 217 73.01 13.30 20.64
C ASP A 217 72.45 14.47 21.46
N GLU A 218 71.17 14.83 21.30
CA GLU A 218 70.51 15.80 22.17
C GLU A 218 70.57 15.39 23.64
N ARG A 219 70.31 14.11 23.94
CA ARG A 219 70.40 13.57 25.31
C ARG A 219 71.83 13.68 25.85
N ASN A 220 72.84 13.40 25.02
CA ASN A 220 74.24 13.52 25.41
C ASN A 220 74.58 14.99 25.72
N GLU A 221 74.17 15.92 24.86
CA GLU A 221 74.36 17.36 25.06
C GLU A 221 73.68 17.86 26.35
N TYR A 222 72.44 17.46 26.60
CA TYR A 222 71.75 17.81 27.85
C TYR A 222 72.44 17.24 29.09
N ASN A 223 73.02 16.04 29.01
CA ASN A 223 73.79 15.48 30.13
C ASN A 223 75.11 16.21 30.34
N GLU A 224 75.80 16.63 29.28
CA GLU A 224 77.01 17.44 29.40
C GLU A 224 76.72 18.80 30.02
N ARG A 225 75.65 19.49 29.58
CA ARG A 225 75.20 20.75 30.17
C ARG A 225 74.79 20.60 31.63
N LEU A 226 74.08 19.52 31.96
CA LEU A 226 73.75 19.22 33.35
C LEU A 226 75.02 18.98 34.16
N ASN A 227 75.94 18.11 33.73
CA ASN A 227 77.21 17.87 34.43
C ASN A 227 78.02 19.17 34.62
N ALA A 228 78.02 20.09 33.64
CA ALA A 228 78.66 21.39 33.78
C ALA A 228 78.00 22.26 34.86
N LEU A 229 76.67 22.25 34.95
CA LEU A 229 75.92 22.91 36.03
C LEU A 229 76.19 22.24 37.38
N GLU A 230 76.20 20.92 37.46
CA GLU A 230 76.52 20.17 38.68
C GLU A 230 77.94 20.52 39.17
N ASN A 231 78.92 20.61 38.27
CA ASN A 231 80.29 21.03 38.60
C ASN A 231 80.37 22.48 39.08
N LEU A 232 79.61 23.41 38.47
CA LEU A 232 79.54 24.81 38.91
C LEU A 232 78.91 24.92 40.30
N LEU A 233 77.85 24.16 40.57
CA LEU A 233 77.24 24.13 41.91
C LEU A 233 78.19 23.50 42.94
N ASP A 234 78.95 22.46 42.58
CA ASP A 234 79.99 21.88 43.44
C ASP A 234 81.12 22.89 43.71
N GLU A 235 81.54 23.70 42.73
CA GLU A 235 82.53 24.77 42.90
C GLU A 235 82.03 25.89 43.82
N ILE A 236 80.77 26.30 43.69
CA ILE A 236 80.13 27.27 44.59
C ILE A 236 80.04 26.71 46.02
N THR A 237 79.76 25.42 46.16
CA THR A 237 79.71 24.72 47.45
C THR A 237 81.10 24.63 48.10
N LEU A 238 82.18 24.50 47.32
CA LEU A 238 83.55 24.56 47.82
C LEU A 238 83.98 25.98 48.24
N GLN A 239 83.51 27.02 47.56
CA GLN A 239 83.76 28.43 47.94
C GLN A 239 83.03 28.84 49.23
N TYR A 240 81.96 28.15 49.61
CA TYR A 240 81.18 28.37 50.85
C TYR A 240 82.02 28.23 52.13
N GLU A 241 83.13 27.46 52.11
CA GLU A 241 84.03 27.34 53.26
C GLU A 241 84.84 28.63 53.54
N THR A 242 84.81 29.61 52.62
CA THR A 242 85.55 30.87 52.73
C THR A 242 84.62 32.08 52.54
N ASP A 243 84.21 32.67 53.66
CA ASP A 243 83.64 34.02 53.85
C ASP A 243 82.23 34.36 53.31
N ASN A 244 81.27 34.34 54.26
CA ASN A 244 80.19 35.33 54.50
C ASN A 244 79.27 35.75 53.32
N PHE A 245 78.24 34.94 53.01
CA PHE A 245 77.11 35.31 52.13
C PHE A 245 75.73 34.86 52.69
N GLU A 246 74.66 35.59 52.30
CA GLU A 246 73.28 35.58 52.83
C GLU A 246 72.57 34.21 52.93
N ALA A 247 71.60 34.12 53.88
CA ALA A 247 70.82 32.92 54.21
C ALA A 247 70.09 32.26 53.04
N THR A 248 69.80 32.98 51.95
CA THR A 248 69.15 32.47 50.74
C THR A 248 70.06 31.53 49.94
N LEU A 249 71.38 31.72 50.00
CA LEU A 249 72.34 30.85 49.31
C LEU A 249 72.47 29.50 50.02
N LYS A 250 72.38 29.52 51.36
CA LYS A 250 72.43 28.32 52.19
C LYS A 250 71.27 27.37 51.90
N GLU A 251 70.05 27.89 51.78
CA GLU A 251 68.87 27.09 51.45
C GLU A 251 68.96 26.46 50.05
N ALA A 252 69.56 27.18 49.09
CA ALA A 252 69.82 26.65 47.76
C ALA A 252 70.89 25.54 47.73
N ILE A 253 71.94 25.65 48.55
CA ILE A 253 73.00 24.63 48.70
C ILE A 253 72.47 23.39 49.42
N ASP A 254 71.74 23.57 50.53
CA ASP A 254 71.13 22.46 51.28
C ASP A 254 70.12 21.70 50.39
N SER A 255 69.34 22.43 49.57
CA SER A 255 68.45 21.83 48.56
C SER A 255 69.21 21.11 47.44
N TRP A 256 70.40 21.59 47.05
CA TRP A 256 71.25 20.93 46.05
C TRP A 256 71.86 19.64 46.60
N GLU A 257 72.37 19.63 47.83
CA GLU A 257 72.86 18.42 48.50
C GLU A 257 71.77 17.37 48.67
N ASP A 258 70.53 17.79 49.00
CA ASP A 258 69.38 16.86 49.08
C ASP A 258 69.07 16.24 47.71
N ILE A 259 69.00 17.05 46.64
CA ILE A 259 68.80 16.55 45.26
C ILE A 259 69.94 15.61 44.83
N ARG A 260 71.20 15.92 45.17
CA ARG A 260 72.38 15.08 44.89
C ARG A 260 72.31 13.72 45.58
N SER A 261 71.79 13.69 46.81
CA SER A 261 71.65 12.46 47.60
C SER A 261 70.52 11.56 47.10
N GLN A 262 69.56 12.12 46.36
CA GLN A 262 68.48 11.39 45.72
C GLN A 262 68.98 10.79 44.40
N ASN A 263 68.97 9.45 44.30
CA ASN A 263 69.16 8.72 43.03
C ASN A 263 67.95 8.94 42.10
N VAL A 264 67.79 10.16 41.58
CA VAL A 264 66.74 10.50 40.63
C VAL A 264 67.13 9.86 39.29
N LYS A 265 66.52 8.71 38.99
CA LYS A 265 66.58 8.13 37.63
C LYS A 265 65.98 9.16 36.66
N LYS A 266 66.86 9.85 35.91
CA LYS A 266 66.49 10.93 34.97
C LYS A 266 65.48 10.38 33.95
N LYS A 267 64.29 11.00 33.92
CA LYS A 267 63.24 10.74 32.93
C LYS A 267 63.36 11.76 31.82
N VAL A 268 63.43 11.29 30.57
CA VAL A 268 63.20 12.14 29.40
C VAL A 268 61.98 11.58 28.69
N ALA A 269 60.88 12.32 28.72
CA ALA A 269 59.69 11.98 27.95
C ALA A 269 59.88 12.53 26.53
N SER A 270 60.22 11.68 25.57
CA SER A 270 60.08 12.00 24.16
C SER A 270 58.86 11.26 23.61
N GLU A 271 57.75 11.99 23.57
CA GLU A 271 56.46 11.53 23.05
C GLU A 271 56.58 11.15 21.55
N LYS A 272 57.54 11.75 20.84
CA LYS A 272 57.82 11.52 19.41
C LYS A 272 58.38 10.11 19.15
N ILE A 273 59.38 9.66 19.91
CA ILE A 273 60.00 8.32 19.77
C ILE A 273 58.98 7.20 20.04
N HIS A 274 58.12 7.40 21.04
CA HIS A 274 57.07 6.43 21.36
C HIS A 274 56.08 6.26 20.20
N ASN A 275 55.79 7.34 19.48
CA ASN A 275 54.88 7.34 18.35
C ASN A 275 55.53 6.71 17.10
N ASP A 276 56.81 7.01 16.83
CA ASP A 276 57.52 6.48 15.67
C ASP A 276 57.81 4.98 15.80
N LEU A 277 58.20 4.53 17.00
CA LEU A 277 58.43 3.10 17.28
C LEU A 277 57.13 2.29 17.19
N LYS A 278 56.01 2.88 17.63
CA LYS A 278 54.68 2.24 17.58
C LYS A 278 54.11 2.18 16.17
N SER A 279 54.36 3.21 15.35
CA SER A 279 54.06 3.22 13.91
C SER A 279 54.79 2.08 13.19
N SER A 280 56.08 1.91 13.48
CA SER A 280 56.93 0.87 12.88
C SER A 280 56.47 -0.55 13.20
N ILE A 281 56.03 -0.79 14.44
CA ILE A 281 55.49 -2.08 14.87
C ILE A 281 54.14 -2.37 14.21
N ALA A 282 53.31 -1.34 13.99
CA ALA A 282 52.04 -1.49 13.28
C ALA A 282 52.23 -1.82 11.79
N HIS A 283 53.25 -1.23 11.14
CA HIS A 283 53.62 -1.55 9.76
C HIS A 283 54.14 -2.98 9.61
N LEU A 284 55.01 -3.44 10.52
CA LEU A 284 55.48 -4.83 10.56
C LEU A 284 54.35 -5.84 10.77
N ALA A 285 53.37 -5.51 11.61
CA ALA A 285 52.20 -6.36 11.86
C ALA A 285 51.26 -6.46 10.64
N ARG A 286 51.21 -5.43 9.79
CA ARG A 286 50.41 -5.43 8.56
C ARG A 286 51.04 -6.32 7.48
N ILE A 287 52.36 -6.22 7.30
CA ILE A 287 53.14 -7.04 6.36
C ILE A 287 53.07 -8.54 6.72
N ALA A 288 53.13 -8.86 8.01
CA ALA A 288 52.98 -10.24 8.49
C ALA A 288 51.57 -10.83 8.24
N LYS A 289 50.56 -9.99 7.99
CA LYS A 289 49.17 -10.40 7.81
C LYS A 289 48.79 -10.64 6.34
N GLU A 290 49.53 -10.05 5.39
CA GLU A 290 49.23 -10.09 3.95
C GLU A 290 49.91 -11.26 3.20
N GLU A 291 51.07 -11.78 3.63
CA GLU A 291 51.73 -12.93 2.98
C GLU A 291 51.45 -14.28 3.67
N ALA A 292 50.28 -14.86 3.38
CA ALA A 292 49.85 -16.17 3.90
C ALA A 292 50.64 -17.40 3.37
N THR A 293 51.78 -17.23 2.70
CA THR A 293 52.44 -18.31 1.93
C THR A 293 53.81 -18.76 2.44
N TYR A 294 54.39 -18.15 3.49
CA TYR A 294 55.69 -18.58 4.05
C TYR A 294 55.69 -18.69 5.59
N PHE A 295 54.71 -19.41 6.13
CA PHE A 295 54.42 -19.56 7.56
C PHE A 295 55.61 -20.05 8.44
N GLY A 296 56.62 -20.71 7.86
CA GLY A 296 57.77 -21.24 8.61
C GLY A 296 58.94 -20.28 8.80
N PHE A 297 59.23 -19.44 7.81
CA PHE A 297 60.36 -18.50 7.83
C PHE A 297 59.99 -17.25 8.64
N PHE A 298 58.76 -16.76 8.47
CA PHE A 298 58.26 -15.62 9.21
C PHE A 298 58.06 -15.90 10.70
N LYS A 299 57.73 -17.11 11.14
CA LYS A 299 57.65 -17.44 12.57
C LYS A 299 59.01 -17.39 13.28
N LYS A 300 60.09 -17.62 12.54
CA LYS A 300 61.46 -17.54 13.04
C LYS A 300 61.93 -16.08 13.10
N ILE A 301 61.63 -15.30 12.07
CA ILE A 301 61.87 -13.85 12.06
C ILE A 301 61.02 -13.13 13.09
N GLU A 302 59.74 -13.49 13.25
CA GLU A 302 58.83 -12.95 14.26
C GLU A 302 59.39 -13.21 15.65
N LYS A 303 59.89 -14.42 15.93
CA LYS A 303 60.53 -14.73 17.20
C LYS A 303 61.82 -13.92 17.41
N ASP A 304 62.69 -13.87 16.40
CA ASP A 304 63.96 -13.14 16.49
C ASP A 304 63.74 -11.62 16.60
N LEU A 305 62.76 -11.05 15.87
CA LEU A 305 62.37 -9.64 16.00
C LEU A 305 61.65 -9.35 17.31
N THR A 306 60.85 -10.28 17.81
CA THR A 306 60.18 -10.13 19.11
C THR A 306 61.22 -10.16 20.23
N ASP A 307 62.22 -11.02 20.13
CA ASP A 307 63.35 -11.05 21.06
C ASP A 307 64.20 -9.78 20.94
N VAL A 308 64.49 -9.28 19.73
CA VAL A 308 65.16 -7.98 19.53
C VAL A 308 64.31 -6.83 20.07
N TYR A 309 63.00 -6.81 19.84
CA TYR A 309 62.09 -5.81 20.37
C TYR A 309 62.02 -5.82 21.89
N TRP A 310 61.92 -6.99 22.52
CA TRP A 310 61.92 -7.09 23.98
C TRP A 310 63.29 -6.75 24.57
N ASN A 311 64.38 -7.07 23.89
CA ASN A 311 65.73 -6.69 24.30
C ASN A 311 65.96 -5.18 24.15
N VAL A 312 65.50 -4.57 23.06
CA VAL A 312 65.56 -3.12 22.84
C VAL A 312 64.65 -2.40 23.81
N LYS A 313 63.41 -2.86 24.01
CA LYS A 313 62.47 -2.29 25.00
C LYS A 313 63.01 -2.42 26.42
N ARG A 314 63.62 -3.55 26.77
CA ARG A 314 64.26 -3.75 28.09
C ARG A 314 65.49 -2.84 28.23
N SER A 315 66.34 -2.74 27.22
CA SER A 315 67.43 -1.76 27.17
C SER A 315 66.91 -0.33 27.30
N LEU A 316 65.87 0.07 26.58
CA LEU A 316 65.29 1.42 26.65
C LEU A 316 64.65 1.70 28.02
N ILE A 317 64.10 0.70 28.71
CA ILE A 317 63.63 0.82 30.10
C ILE A 317 64.83 0.91 31.07
N ASP A 318 65.88 0.11 30.86
CA ASP A 318 67.10 0.08 31.68
C ASP A 318 67.92 1.38 31.51
N PHE A 319 67.90 1.98 30.31
CA PHE A 319 68.46 3.29 29.99
C PHE A 319 67.53 4.46 30.39
N GLY A 320 66.35 4.18 30.96
CA GLY A 320 65.44 5.21 31.51
C GLY A 320 64.60 5.98 30.47
N ILE A 321 64.48 5.48 29.25
CA ILE A 321 63.82 6.14 28.10
C ILE A 321 62.31 5.82 28.01
N LEU A 322 61.84 4.63 28.43
CA LEU A 322 60.41 4.22 28.38
C LEU A 322 59.83 3.91 29.78
N SER A 323 58.56 4.26 30.03
CA SER A 323 57.83 3.84 31.25
C SER A 323 57.18 2.45 31.09
N PRO A 324 56.93 1.72 32.19
CA PRO A 324 56.05 0.57 32.17
C PRO A 324 54.59 1.03 32.32
N SER A 325 53.76 0.79 31.29
CA SER A 325 52.27 0.95 31.20
C SER A 325 51.79 2.40 30.93
N ILE A 326 50.82 2.80 30.07
CA ILE A 326 49.57 2.23 29.46
C ILE A 326 49.25 3.00 28.11
N PRO A 327 48.01 3.06 27.53
CA PRO A 327 47.58 2.49 26.24
C PRO A 327 47.41 3.51 25.08
N ALA A 328 47.04 2.99 23.91
CA ALA A 328 46.96 3.70 22.64
C ALA A 328 45.82 4.73 22.49
N THR A 329 46.17 5.90 21.99
CA THR A 329 45.32 6.87 21.26
C THR A 329 46.25 7.54 20.23
N SER A 330 46.28 7.04 18.98
CA SER A 330 45.56 7.49 17.77
C SER A 330 46.04 8.84 17.22
N LEU A 331 46.88 8.81 16.18
CA LEU A 331 47.10 9.87 15.18
C LEU A 331 47.67 9.25 13.88
N LYS A 332 47.24 9.79 12.73
CA LYS A 332 47.06 9.15 11.41
C LYS A 332 48.25 9.33 10.43
N ASN A 333 48.51 8.32 9.58
CA ASN A 333 49.46 8.33 8.44
C ASN A 333 48.73 8.49 7.08
N THR A 334 49.35 9.22 6.14
CA THR A 334 48.75 9.77 4.91
C THR A 334 48.76 8.88 3.66
N GLY A 335 49.33 7.67 3.70
CA GLY A 335 49.25 6.69 2.59
C GLY A 335 48.07 5.71 2.70
N GLY A 336 47.77 5.25 3.91
CA GLY A 336 46.60 4.40 4.18
C GLY A 336 45.27 5.17 4.12
N PHE A 337 45.30 6.47 4.44
CA PHE A 337 44.13 7.34 4.43
C PHE A 337 43.44 7.39 3.06
N TYR A 338 44.18 7.44 1.94
CA TYR A 338 43.53 7.57 0.63
C TYR A 338 42.83 6.28 0.20
N LEU A 339 43.43 5.11 0.44
CA LEU A 339 42.80 3.83 0.12
C LEU A 339 41.61 3.52 1.06
N GLU A 340 41.76 3.83 2.35
CA GLU A 340 40.67 3.66 3.33
C GLU A 340 39.52 4.64 3.07
N ASN A 341 39.79 5.87 2.64
CA ASN A 341 38.75 6.81 2.21
C ASN A 341 38.05 6.34 0.94
N VAL A 342 38.77 5.90 -0.09
CA VAL A 342 38.14 5.43 -1.34
C VAL A 342 37.33 4.15 -1.10
N GLN A 343 37.75 3.29 -0.17
CA GLN A 343 36.95 2.14 0.27
C GLN A 343 35.72 2.57 1.07
N SER A 344 35.85 3.54 1.96
CA SER A 344 34.71 4.12 2.68
C SER A 344 33.71 4.76 1.73
N ASP A 345 34.17 5.50 0.73
CA ASP A 345 33.32 6.14 -0.29
C ASP A 345 32.60 5.08 -1.16
N LEU A 346 33.28 3.96 -1.43
CA LEU A 346 32.68 2.82 -2.14
C LEU A 346 31.58 2.16 -1.30
N ASP A 347 31.86 1.88 -0.03
CA ASP A 347 30.89 1.28 0.89
C ASP A 347 29.67 2.20 1.09
N GLU A 348 29.89 3.53 1.19
CA GLU A 348 28.81 4.52 1.27
C GLU A 348 27.94 4.54 0.00
N ALA A 349 28.57 4.51 -1.18
CA ALA A 349 27.86 4.45 -2.45
C ALA A 349 27.08 3.14 -2.62
N GLU A 350 27.58 2.01 -2.11
CA GLU A 350 26.85 0.73 -2.11
C GLU A 350 25.59 0.77 -1.25
N VAL A 351 25.68 1.35 -0.04
CA VAL A 351 24.53 1.51 0.85
C VAL A 351 23.48 2.44 0.23
N GLU A 352 23.89 3.58 -0.32
CA GLU A 352 22.96 4.52 -0.98
C GLU A 352 22.25 3.85 -2.18
N LEU A 353 22.97 3.03 -2.93
CA LEU A 353 22.41 2.31 -4.08
C LEU A 353 21.38 1.26 -3.64
N GLU A 354 21.64 0.51 -2.55
CA GLU A 354 20.67 -0.44 -1.99
C GLU A 354 19.40 0.28 -1.51
N GLU A 355 19.55 1.42 -0.84
CA GLU A 355 18.41 2.24 -0.39
C GLU A 355 17.57 2.76 -1.58
N LEU A 356 18.22 3.29 -2.61
CA LEU A 356 17.52 3.77 -3.82
C LEU A 356 16.87 2.63 -4.61
N GLN A 357 17.50 1.45 -4.69
CA GLN A 357 16.89 0.27 -5.31
C GLN A 357 15.63 -0.17 -4.56
N LYS A 358 15.65 -0.13 -3.23
CA LYS A 358 14.47 -0.40 -2.40
C LYS A 358 13.37 0.64 -2.59
N GLU A 359 13.73 1.92 -2.74
CA GLU A 359 12.76 2.98 -3.09
C GLU A 359 12.17 2.75 -4.49
N GLN A 360 13.00 2.38 -5.47
CA GLN A 360 12.59 2.09 -6.83
C GLN A 360 11.60 0.92 -6.90
N THR A 361 11.86 -0.18 -6.18
CA THR A 361 10.96 -1.34 -6.14
C THR A 361 9.63 -0.98 -5.48
N ALA A 362 9.63 -0.23 -4.37
CA ALA A 362 8.42 0.24 -3.73
C ALA A 362 7.57 1.15 -4.65
N LEU A 363 8.21 2.08 -5.37
CA LEU A 363 7.54 2.93 -6.36
C LEU A 363 7.00 2.13 -7.55
N LEU A 364 7.73 1.11 -8.00
CA LEU A 364 7.32 0.24 -9.10
C LEU A 364 6.08 -0.58 -8.71
N GLU A 365 6.08 -1.17 -7.52
CA GLU A 365 4.92 -1.87 -6.97
C GLU A 365 3.71 -0.94 -6.91
N GLU A 366 3.89 0.27 -6.36
CA GLU A 366 2.83 1.27 -6.32
C GLU A 366 2.31 1.60 -7.73
N LEU A 367 3.17 1.67 -8.75
CA LEU A 367 2.80 1.94 -10.15
C LEU A 367 2.10 0.77 -10.85
N GLN A 368 2.37 -0.47 -10.43
CA GLN A 368 1.88 -1.72 -11.03
C GLN A 368 0.63 -2.31 -10.36
N GLU A 369 0.19 -1.80 -9.20
CA GLU A 369 -1.00 -2.30 -8.49
C GLU A 369 -2.28 -2.21 -9.35
N HIS A 370 -2.60 -3.33 -10.02
CA HIS A 370 -3.81 -3.48 -10.81
C HIS A 370 -4.99 -3.86 -9.91
N HIS A 371 -5.73 -2.85 -9.42
CA HIS A 371 -7.02 -3.10 -8.78
C HIS A 371 -8.10 -3.29 -9.84
N ASN A 372 -8.57 -4.53 -9.97
CA ASN A 372 -9.64 -4.92 -10.91
C ASN A 372 -10.89 -4.05 -10.69
N GLY A 373 -11.11 -3.08 -11.58
CA GLY A 373 -12.28 -2.19 -11.60
C GLY A 373 -12.02 -0.75 -11.15
N TRP A 374 -11.12 -0.53 -10.19
CA TRP A 374 -10.83 0.82 -9.63
C TRP A 374 -9.38 1.27 -9.88
N ASP A 375 -8.66 0.64 -10.81
CA ASP A 375 -7.24 0.92 -11.13
C ASP A 375 -6.94 2.43 -11.30
N ASN A 376 -7.86 3.16 -11.96
CA ASN A 376 -7.72 4.60 -12.18
C ASN A 376 -8.07 5.47 -10.97
N LEU A 377 -8.71 4.94 -9.92
CA LEU A 377 -9.15 5.67 -8.74
C LEU A 377 -8.33 5.35 -7.48
N TYR A 378 -7.65 4.20 -7.48
CA TYR A 378 -6.96 3.66 -6.32
C TYR A 378 -6.06 4.70 -5.64
N ARG A 379 -5.18 5.40 -6.38
CA ARG A 379 -4.20 6.33 -5.80
C ARG A 379 -4.85 7.49 -5.06
N PHE A 380 -5.96 7.99 -5.57
CA PHE A 380 -6.68 9.09 -4.95
C PHE A 380 -7.45 8.61 -3.72
N LEU A 381 -8.04 7.42 -3.78
CA LEU A 381 -8.81 6.85 -2.68
C LEU A 381 -7.95 6.28 -1.56
N LYS A 382 -6.72 5.82 -1.86
CA LYS A 382 -5.81 5.21 -0.89
C LYS A 382 -5.58 6.16 0.29
N GLY A 383 -5.96 5.71 1.49
CA GLY A 383 -5.82 6.49 2.72
C GLY A 383 -6.97 7.45 3.02
N MET A 384 -7.97 7.59 2.15
CA MET A 384 -9.18 8.34 2.47
C MET A 384 -9.96 7.67 3.60
N THR A 385 -10.38 8.46 4.58
CA THR A 385 -11.06 7.95 5.78
C THR A 385 -12.51 8.41 5.82
N THR A 386 -13.43 7.48 6.05
CA THR A 386 -14.85 7.78 6.30
C THR A 386 -15.23 7.24 7.67
N GLU A 387 -15.87 8.07 8.48
CA GLU A 387 -16.29 7.70 9.83
C GLU A 387 -17.78 7.96 10.07
N ARG A 388 -18.42 7.06 10.82
CA ARG A 388 -19.80 7.21 11.27
C ARG A 388 -20.02 6.50 12.59
N LYS A 389 -20.79 7.14 13.47
CA LYS A 389 -21.30 6.50 14.69
C LYS A 389 -22.53 5.66 14.36
N VAL A 390 -22.48 4.37 14.69
CA VAL A 390 -23.59 3.41 14.53
C VAL A 390 -23.78 2.68 15.86
N GLY A 391 -24.91 2.92 16.53
CA GLY A 391 -25.12 2.47 17.90
C GLY A 391 -24.13 3.13 18.87
N ASP A 392 -23.44 2.31 19.65
CA ASP A 392 -22.45 2.77 20.65
C ASP A 392 -21.01 2.85 20.11
N TYR A 393 -20.79 2.45 18.85
CA TYR A 393 -19.47 2.36 18.25
C TYR A 393 -19.28 3.36 17.11
N ILE A 394 -18.06 3.87 16.97
CA ILE A 394 -17.63 4.68 15.84
C ILE A 394 -16.88 3.75 14.88
N TYR A 395 -17.43 3.58 13.68
CA TYR A 395 -16.78 2.83 12.62
C TYR A 395 -16.02 3.79 11.74
N LYS A 396 -14.75 3.48 11.50
CA LYS A 396 -13.86 4.23 10.61
C LYS A 396 -13.34 3.28 9.54
N VAL A 397 -13.65 3.57 8.29
CA VAL A 397 -13.17 2.83 7.12
C VAL A 397 -12.10 3.65 6.44
N VAL A 398 -10.90 3.09 6.30
CA VAL A 398 -9.80 3.67 5.51
C VAL A 398 -9.72 2.90 4.19
N PHE A 399 -10.00 3.57 3.08
CA PHE A 399 -9.92 2.95 1.76
C PHE A 399 -8.51 2.41 1.49
N PHE A 400 -8.43 1.12 1.14
CA PHE A 400 -7.19 0.39 0.88
C PHE A 400 -6.19 0.36 2.06
N GLY A 401 -6.65 0.71 3.27
CA GLY A 401 -5.89 0.61 4.50
C GLY A 401 -6.53 -0.44 5.40
N ASN A 402 -7.09 0.03 6.51
CA ASN A 402 -7.73 -0.80 7.52
C ASN A 402 -9.12 -0.28 7.91
N VAL A 403 -9.87 -1.13 8.62
CA VAL A 403 -11.18 -0.77 9.18
C VAL A 403 -11.11 -0.85 10.69
N LEU A 404 -11.59 0.18 11.37
CA LEU A 404 -11.52 0.31 12.82
C LEU A 404 -12.92 0.47 13.42
N GLN A 405 -13.14 -0.19 14.55
CA GLN A 405 -14.28 0.02 15.44
C GLN A 405 -13.75 0.66 16.73
N ASN A 406 -13.92 1.96 16.91
CA ASN A 406 -13.23 2.74 17.94
C ASN A 406 -11.70 2.51 17.86
N SER A 407 -11.14 1.72 18.79
CA SER A 407 -9.72 1.34 18.83
C SER A 407 -9.46 -0.13 18.43
N VAL A 408 -10.50 -0.87 18.04
CA VAL A 408 -10.40 -2.29 17.66
C VAL A 408 -10.20 -2.40 16.16
N ASP A 409 -9.20 -3.17 15.74
CA ASP A 409 -8.96 -3.45 14.32
C ASP A 409 -9.89 -4.56 13.81
N LEU A 410 -10.69 -4.22 12.81
CA LEU A 410 -11.61 -5.13 12.14
C LEU A 410 -10.95 -5.84 10.96
N GLY A 411 -9.82 -5.35 10.45
CA GLY A 411 -9.09 -5.97 9.36
C GLY A 411 -8.36 -4.98 8.44
N ASN A 412 -7.35 -5.51 7.76
CA ASN A 412 -6.55 -4.85 6.74
C ASN A 412 -7.04 -5.25 5.34
N PHE A 413 -6.91 -4.36 4.36
CA PHE A 413 -7.34 -4.60 2.99
C PHE A 413 -6.60 -5.81 2.38
N VAL A 414 -7.35 -6.71 1.74
CA VAL A 414 -6.79 -7.92 1.10
C VAL A 414 -7.12 -7.97 -0.38
N GLU A 415 -8.40 -7.89 -0.73
CA GLU A 415 -8.85 -8.04 -2.11
C GLU A 415 -10.06 -7.16 -2.40
N GLN A 416 -10.24 -6.84 -3.68
CA GLN A 416 -11.39 -6.13 -4.19
C GLN A 416 -12.04 -6.92 -5.31
N ASN A 417 -13.36 -7.09 -5.22
CA ASN A 417 -14.19 -7.70 -6.25
C ASN A 417 -15.30 -6.71 -6.64
N GLY A 418 -15.11 -6.02 -7.77
CA GLY A 418 -16.02 -4.97 -8.23
C GLY A 418 -16.14 -3.85 -7.19
N ASN A 419 -17.34 -3.63 -6.66
CA ASN A 419 -17.59 -2.63 -5.62
C ASN A 419 -17.57 -3.21 -4.19
N THR A 420 -17.04 -4.42 -4.01
CA THR A 420 -16.88 -5.04 -2.69
C THR A 420 -15.41 -5.09 -2.30
N LEU A 421 -15.09 -4.46 -1.17
CA LEU A 421 -13.75 -4.44 -0.58
C LEU A 421 -13.72 -5.41 0.60
N LYS A 422 -12.76 -6.34 0.60
CA LYS A 422 -12.60 -7.31 1.68
C LYS A 422 -11.41 -6.94 2.55
N TYR A 423 -11.68 -6.87 3.85
CA TYR A 423 -10.71 -6.62 4.90
C TYR A 423 -10.62 -7.86 5.79
N SER A 424 -9.42 -8.32 6.10
CA SER A 424 -9.18 -9.53 6.90
C SER A 424 -7.94 -9.36 7.77
N ASN A 425 -7.62 -10.36 8.59
CA ASN A 425 -6.48 -10.33 9.53
C ASN A 425 -6.58 -9.16 10.51
N GLY A 426 -7.79 -8.91 11.04
CA GLY A 426 -8.00 -7.94 12.12
C GLY A 426 -7.62 -8.52 13.48
N GLN A 427 -7.96 -7.78 14.54
CA GLN A 427 -7.66 -8.19 15.91
C GLN A 427 -8.40 -9.50 16.27
N SER A 428 -7.72 -10.43 16.93
CA SER A 428 -8.29 -11.73 17.32
C SER A 428 -9.54 -11.61 18.18
N CYS A 429 -10.54 -12.41 17.83
CA CYS A 429 -11.84 -12.44 18.48
C CYS A 429 -11.90 -13.57 19.51
N TRP A 430 -12.45 -13.28 20.69
CA TRP A 430 -12.65 -14.33 21.70
C TRP A 430 -13.65 -15.37 21.22
N ASN A 431 -13.25 -16.65 21.11
CA ASN A 431 -14.07 -17.75 20.58
C ASN A 431 -14.65 -17.45 19.18
N GLY A 432 -13.82 -16.91 18.29
CA GLY A 432 -14.17 -16.64 16.89
C GLY A 432 -12.92 -16.56 16.03
N PRO A 433 -13.07 -16.46 14.70
CA PRO A 433 -11.95 -16.16 13.82
C PRO A 433 -11.40 -14.76 14.08
N ASP A 434 -10.23 -14.44 13.55
CA ASP A 434 -9.75 -13.07 13.51
C ASP A 434 -10.80 -12.17 12.84
N ARG A 435 -10.96 -10.95 13.38
CA ARG A 435 -11.99 -10.04 12.86
C ARG A 435 -11.79 -9.79 11.38
N SER A 436 -12.90 -9.73 10.66
CA SER A 436 -12.92 -9.41 9.23
C SER A 436 -14.11 -8.53 8.90
N ALA A 437 -13.97 -7.71 7.85
CA ALA A 437 -15.03 -6.83 7.38
C ALA A 437 -15.17 -6.91 5.86
N ARG A 438 -16.40 -6.98 5.37
CA ARG A 438 -16.76 -6.79 3.97
C ARG A 438 -17.46 -5.45 3.82
N VAL A 439 -16.88 -4.59 2.98
CA VAL A 439 -17.43 -3.26 2.69
C VAL A 439 -18.04 -3.27 1.30
N PHE A 440 -19.36 -3.13 1.23
CA PHE A 440 -20.13 -3.00 0.01
C PHE A 440 -20.31 -1.53 -0.32
N VAL A 441 -19.76 -1.07 -1.44
CA VAL A 441 -19.82 0.33 -1.85
C VAL A 441 -20.87 0.49 -2.94
N GLU A 442 -21.89 1.29 -2.66
CA GLU A 442 -22.95 1.67 -3.60
C GLU A 442 -22.66 3.06 -4.16
N CYS A 443 -23.25 3.37 -5.33
CA CYS A 443 -23.11 4.70 -5.92
C CYS A 443 -23.75 5.77 -5.01
N GLY A 444 -23.00 6.84 -4.79
CA GLY A 444 -23.45 8.02 -4.05
C GLY A 444 -22.66 9.25 -4.43
N ILE A 445 -23.11 10.42 -3.99
CA ILE A 445 -22.44 11.71 -4.24
C ILE A 445 -21.31 11.99 -3.24
N GLU A 446 -21.32 11.33 -2.09
CA GLU A 446 -20.36 11.49 -1.02
C GLU A 446 -19.98 10.15 -0.40
N ASN A 447 -18.84 10.12 0.29
CA ASN A 447 -18.39 8.95 1.03
C ASN A 447 -19.14 8.90 2.37
N GLU A 448 -20.05 7.95 2.52
CA GLU A 448 -20.85 7.78 3.74
C GLU A 448 -21.01 6.30 4.08
N ILE A 449 -20.85 5.93 5.35
CA ILE A 449 -21.24 4.60 5.83
C ILE A 449 -22.75 4.60 6.01
N VAL A 450 -23.50 3.74 5.32
CA VAL A 450 -24.97 3.67 5.43
C VAL A 450 -25.39 2.81 6.62
N SER A 451 -24.82 1.62 6.74
CA SER A 451 -25.19 0.67 7.80
C SER A 451 -24.05 -0.30 8.08
N VAL A 452 -23.96 -0.74 9.33
CA VAL A 452 -23.03 -1.79 9.76
C VAL A 452 -23.83 -2.93 10.35
N LEU A 453 -23.56 -4.15 9.90
CA LEU A 453 -24.21 -5.37 10.36
C LEU A 453 -23.14 -6.41 10.73
N GLU A 454 -23.15 -6.91 11.96
CA GLU A 454 -22.37 -8.08 12.33
C GLU A 454 -23.15 -9.34 11.93
N ALA A 455 -22.85 -9.87 10.74
CA ALA A 455 -23.61 -10.99 10.17
C ALA A 455 -23.28 -12.32 10.87
N GLN A 456 -22.01 -12.48 11.25
CA GLN A 456 -21.53 -13.56 12.09
C GLN A 456 -20.58 -12.97 13.12
N LYS A 457 -20.30 -13.72 14.19
CA LYS A 457 -19.41 -13.27 15.25
C LYS A 457 -18.06 -12.88 14.68
N CYS A 458 -17.68 -11.62 14.86
CA CYS A 458 -16.44 -11.04 14.34
C CYS A 458 -16.32 -11.00 12.79
N GLU A 459 -17.43 -11.16 12.07
CA GLU A 459 -17.56 -10.84 10.65
C GLU A 459 -18.54 -9.69 10.44
N TYR A 460 -18.03 -8.57 9.93
CA TYR A 460 -18.79 -7.35 9.75
C TYR A 460 -19.13 -7.14 8.28
N SER A 461 -20.35 -6.71 8.02
CA SER A 461 -20.86 -6.32 6.71
C SER A 461 -21.23 -4.85 6.77
N ILE A 462 -20.45 -4.02 6.07
CA ILE A 462 -20.60 -2.57 6.07
C ILE A 462 -21.13 -2.16 4.69
N LYS A 463 -22.24 -1.43 4.65
CA LYS A 463 -22.71 -0.78 3.43
C LYS A 463 -22.26 0.67 3.44
N MET A 464 -21.68 1.11 2.35
CA MET A 464 -21.21 2.48 2.15
C MET A 464 -21.74 3.02 0.83
N LYS A 465 -21.83 4.34 0.74
CA LYS A 465 -22.02 5.08 -0.51
C LYS A 465 -20.72 5.79 -0.86
N SER A 466 -20.40 5.84 -2.15
CA SER A 466 -19.25 6.58 -2.67
C SER A 466 -19.42 6.88 -4.16
N PRO A 467 -18.93 8.05 -4.62
CA PRO A 467 -18.78 8.34 -6.05
C PRO A 467 -17.92 7.30 -6.78
N ALA A 468 -16.96 6.68 -6.10
CA ALA A 468 -16.06 5.69 -6.68
C ALA A 468 -16.79 4.47 -7.27
N ALA A 469 -17.95 4.12 -6.68
CA ALA A 469 -18.76 2.97 -7.09
C ALA A 469 -19.80 3.30 -8.18
N CYS A 470 -19.87 4.56 -8.64
CA CYS A 470 -20.80 4.99 -9.68
C CYS A 470 -20.32 4.57 -11.08
N SER A 471 -21.19 3.93 -11.86
CA SER A 471 -20.89 3.50 -13.23
C SER A 471 -22.04 3.82 -14.18
N ALA A 472 -21.73 4.02 -15.47
CA ALA A 472 -22.74 4.27 -16.49
C ALA A 472 -23.74 3.09 -16.64
N SER A 473 -23.36 1.87 -16.23
CA SER A 473 -24.26 0.71 -16.23
C SER A 473 -25.37 0.79 -15.19
N GLN A 474 -25.32 1.74 -14.25
CA GLN A 474 -26.35 1.95 -13.22
C GLN A 474 -27.46 2.89 -13.66
N PHE A 475 -27.34 3.53 -14.84
CA PHE A 475 -28.44 4.28 -15.43
C PHE A 475 -29.61 3.34 -15.71
N GLN A 476 -30.79 3.75 -15.26
CA GLN A 476 -32.02 3.00 -15.47
C GLN A 476 -32.80 3.64 -16.62
N THR A 477 -33.25 2.80 -17.57
CA THR A 477 -34.18 3.21 -18.61
C THR A 477 -35.61 3.09 -18.09
N SER A 478 -36.48 4.00 -18.50
CA SER A 478 -37.90 3.94 -18.14
C SER A 478 -38.54 2.67 -18.68
N LEU A 479 -39.25 1.94 -17.82
CA LEU A 479 -40.08 0.79 -18.20
C LEU A 479 -41.49 1.21 -18.65
N LEU A 480 -41.85 2.48 -18.51
CA LEU A 480 -43.09 3.00 -19.05
C LEU A 480 -43.00 3.00 -20.56
N LYS A 481 -43.93 2.29 -21.21
CA LYS A 481 -44.13 2.40 -22.65
C LYS A 481 -44.55 3.83 -22.94
N ASN A 482 -43.67 4.59 -23.58
CA ASN A 482 -44.12 5.85 -24.16
C ASN A 482 -45.09 5.46 -25.28
N GLY A 483 -46.30 6.04 -25.30
CA GLY A 483 -47.29 5.79 -26.35
C GLY A 483 -46.88 6.24 -27.76
N ASN A 484 -45.59 6.52 -27.98
CA ASN A 484 -44.97 6.99 -29.21
C ASN A 484 -43.74 6.14 -29.59
N ASP A 485 -43.72 4.83 -29.28
CA ASP A 485 -42.86 3.92 -30.03
C ASP A 485 -43.58 3.61 -31.36
N ASP A 486 -43.55 4.61 -32.26
CA ASP A 486 -43.80 4.40 -33.67
C ASP A 486 -42.60 3.59 -34.21
N PRO A 487 -42.78 2.38 -34.74
CA PRO A 487 -41.65 1.54 -35.18
C PRO A 487 -40.95 2.00 -36.46
N ASP A 488 -41.21 3.23 -36.94
CA ASP A 488 -40.82 3.71 -38.27
C ASP A 488 -39.81 4.88 -38.23
N GLU A 489 -38.81 4.83 -37.34
CA GLU A 489 -37.53 5.52 -37.57
C GLU A 489 -36.36 4.60 -37.20
N LEU A 490 -36.00 3.74 -38.16
CA LEU A 490 -34.68 3.12 -38.30
C LEU A 490 -34.24 3.11 -39.77
#